data_AF-A0A2U9SPI1-F1
#
_entry.id   AF-A0A2U9SPI1-F1
#
_cell.length_a   1.000
_cell.length_b   1.000
_cell.length_c   1.000
_cell.angle_alpha   90.00
_cell.angle_beta   90.00
_cell.angle_gamma   90.00
#
_symmetry.space_group_name_H-M   'P 1'
#
loop_
_entity.id
_entity.type
_entity.pdbx_description
1 polymer ?
#
loop_
_entity_poly.entity_id
_entity_poly.type
_entity_poly.pdbx_seq_one_letter_code
_entity_poly.pdbx_strand_id
1 'polypeptide(L)'
;MTKNQSKPQAPIGDTQIAAAISSTISAVSFQGLSIETPDGSPATLAVLDQNGHVVDAGPAVSRAVWEIAIRSYRNFLCAQGFLRVRTVSPDQQTA
;
A
#
# COMPACT_ATOMS: atom_id res chain seq x y z
N MET A 1 31.74 23.64 -16.08
CA MET A 1 30.53 23.56 -15.24
C MET A 1 29.44 22.83 -16.00
N THR A 2 29.24 21.54 -15.76
CA THR A 2 28.16 20.76 -16.38
C THR A 2 27.44 20.02 -15.27
N LYS A 3 26.22 20.48 -14.97
CA LYS A 3 25.34 19.89 -13.96
C LYS A 3 24.79 18.58 -14.51
N ASN A 4 25.26 17.45 -13.98
CA ASN A 4 24.56 16.17 -14.14
C ASN A 4 23.26 16.24 -13.33
N GLN A 5 22.14 16.52 -14.02
CA GLN A 5 20.82 16.33 -13.44
C GLN A 5 20.50 14.84 -13.46
N SER A 6 20.56 14.22 -12.29
CA SER A 6 20.04 12.88 -12.03
C SER A 6 18.54 12.90 -12.29
N LYS A 7 18.10 12.20 -13.33
CA LYS A 7 16.69 11.94 -13.63
C LYS A 7 16.02 11.33 -12.38
N PRO A 8 14.85 11.81 -11.94
CA PRO A 8 14.14 11.18 -10.83
C PRO A 8 13.88 9.71 -11.16
N GLN A 9 14.37 8.81 -10.31
CA GLN A 9 14.07 7.39 -10.37
C GLN A 9 12.54 7.23 -10.31
N ALA A 10 11.93 6.65 -11.35
CA ALA A 10 10.52 6.33 -11.33
C ALA A 10 10.22 5.41 -10.13
N PRO A 11 9.06 5.55 -9.46
CA PRO A 11 8.66 4.64 -8.39
C PRO A 11 8.74 3.21 -8.90
N ILE A 12 9.21 2.31 -8.04
CA ILE A 12 9.37 0.87 -8.30
C ILE A 12 8.05 0.38 -8.90
N GLY A 13 8.12 -0.05 -10.16
CA GLY A 13 7.04 0.06 -11.12
C GLY A 13 5.74 -0.65 -10.74
N ASP A 14 4.65 -0.09 -11.27
CA ASP A 14 3.31 -0.67 -11.33
C ASP A 14 3.43 -2.13 -11.78
N THR A 15 3.42 -3.05 -10.81
CA THR A 15 3.47 -4.47 -11.10
C THR A 15 2.08 -4.86 -11.58
N GLN A 16 1.98 -5.34 -12.83
CA GLN A 16 0.73 -5.86 -13.38
C GLN A 16 0.23 -7.00 -12.47
N ILE A 17 -0.83 -6.73 -11.71
CA ILE A 17 -1.47 -7.72 -10.85
C ILE A 17 -2.14 -8.76 -11.77
N ALA A 18 -1.98 -10.04 -11.45
CA ALA A 18 -2.42 -11.16 -12.29
C ALA A 18 -3.94 -11.21 -12.57
N ALA A 19 -4.75 -10.49 -11.78
CA ALA A 19 -6.18 -10.37 -12.00
C ALA A 19 -6.47 -9.12 -12.85
N ALA A 20 -6.95 -9.33 -14.07
CA ALA A 20 -7.42 -8.25 -14.92
C ALA A 20 -8.73 -7.69 -14.37
N ILE A 21 -8.63 -6.60 -13.61
CA ILE A 21 -9.75 -5.74 -13.24
C ILE A 21 -9.68 -4.47 -14.08
N SER A 22 -10.85 -3.89 -14.39
CA SER A 22 -10.93 -2.63 -15.15
C SER A 22 -10.69 -1.41 -14.27
N SER A 23 -10.92 -1.52 -12.97
CA SER A 23 -10.65 -0.48 -11.98
C SER A 23 -9.16 -0.35 -11.68
N THR A 24 -8.72 0.85 -11.32
CA THR A 24 -7.37 1.10 -10.85
C THR A 24 -7.36 1.01 -9.32
N ILE A 25 -6.44 0.21 -8.78
CA ILE A 25 -6.17 0.14 -7.34
C ILE A 25 -4.72 0.54 -7.12
N SER A 26 -4.49 1.56 -6.32
CA SER A 26 -3.16 2.06 -6.00
C SER A 26 -3.01 2.28 -4.50
N ALA A 27 -1.78 2.33 -4.01
CA ALA A 27 -1.53 2.64 -2.62
C ALA A 27 -0.24 3.43 -2.43
N VAL A 28 -0.28 4.38 -1.51
CA VAL A 28 0.89 5.14 -1.08
C VAL A 28 1.06 4.95 0.41
N SER A 29 2.25 4.58 0.86
CA SER A 29 2.51 4.13 2.24
C SER A 29 2.01 5.08 3.33
N PHE A 30 1.95 6.39 3.06
CA PHE A 30 1.46 7.41 4.00
C PHE A 30 0.06 7.96 3.69
N GLN A 31 -0.54 7.63 2.53
CA GLN A 31 -1.90 8.06 2.17
C GLN A 31 -2.92 6.91 2.28
N GLY A 32 -2.47 5.66 2.13
CA GLY A 32 -3.31 4.47 2.15
C GLY A 32 -3.71 3.99 0.75
N LEU A 33 -4.82 3.27 0.70
CA LEU A 33 -5.39 2.65 -0.50
C LEU A 33 -6.31 3.64 -1.25
N SER A 34 -6.09 3.80 -2.55
CA SER A 34 -6.98 4.53 -3.46
C SER A 34 -7.55 3.61 -4.52
N ILE A 35 -8.82 3.85 -4.89
CA ILE A 35 -9.54 3.03 -5.86
C ILE A 35 -10.29 3.97 -6.79
N GLU A 36 -10.11 3.75 -8.08
CA GLU A 36 -10.76 4.51 -9.13
C GLU A 36 -11.46 3.55 -10.08
N THR A 37 -12.67 3.92 -10.52
CA THR A 37 -13.36 3.26 -11.61
C THR A 37 -12.63 3.50 -12.94
N PRO A 38 -12.95 2.76 -14.02
CA PRO A 38 -12.26 2.90 -15.31
C PRO A 38 -12.35 4.30 -15.94
N ASP A 39 -13.35 5.09 -15.55
CA ASP A 39 -13.57 6.48 -15.95
C ASP A 39 -12.84 7.49 -15.04
N GLY A 40 -12.10 7.03 -14.03
CA GLY A 40 -11.36 7.87 -13.08
C GLY A 40 -12.17 8.39 -11.90
N SER A 41 -13.43 7.97 -11.74
CA SER A 41 -14.24 8.37 -10.60
C SER A 41 -13.80 7.65 -9.31
N PRO A 42 -13.86 8.30 -8.13
CA PRO A 42 -13.54 7.64 -6.87
C PRO A 42 -14.46 6.44 -6.59
N ALA A 43 -13.86 5.31 -6.20
CA ALA A 43 -14.55 4.08 -5.86
C ALA A 43 -14.16 3.55 -4.48
N THR A 44 -14.86 2.51 -4.03
CA THR A 44 -14.63 1.88 -2.73
C THR A 44 -14.79 0.37 -2.80
N LEU A 45 -14.34 -0.34 -1.76
CA LEU A 45 -14.47 -1.79 -1.66
C LEU A 45 -15.82 -2.19 -1.06
N ALA A 46 -16.23 -3.41 -1.39
CA ALA A 46 -17.33 -4.12 -0.77
C ALA A 46 -16.91 -5.55 -0.43
N VAL A 47 -17.40 -6.07 0.69
CA VAL A 47 -17.32 -7.48 1.07
C VAL A 47 -18.64 -8.14 0.65
N LEU A 48 -18.54 -9.20 -0.14
CA LEU A 48 -19.70 -9.96 -0.57
C LEU A 48 -19.74 -11.30 0.17
N ASP A 49 -20.94 -11.76 0.52
CA ASP A 49 -21.15 -13.12 0.99
C ASP A 49 -21.09 -14.12 -0.18
N GLN A 50 -21.24 -15.41 0.12
CA GLN A 50 -21.21 -16.48 -0.89
C GLN A 50 -22.36 -16.41 -1.91
N ASN A 51 -23.43 -15.67 -1.60
CA ASN A 51 -24.59 -15.48 -2.47
C ASN A 51 -24.47 -14.20 -3.30
N GLY A 52 -23.40 -13.42 -3.12
CA GLY A 52 -23.18 -12.15 -3.80
C GLY A 52 -23.85 -10.95 -3.13
N HIS A 53 -24.38 -11.09 -1.92
CA HIS A 53 -24.92 -9.95 -1.17
C HIS A 53 -23.79 -9.15 -0.54
N VAL A 54 -23.90 -7.82 -0.62
CA VAL A 54 -22.97 -6.91 0.05
C VAL A 54 -23.20 -6.96 1.56
N VAL A 55 -22.21 -7.44 2.30
CA VAL A 55 -22.20 -7.50 3.77
C VAL A 55 -21.72 -6.17 4.34
N ASP A 56 -20.62 -5.64 3.78
CA ASP A 56 -20.04 -4.34 4.15
C ASP A 56 -19.55 -3.62 2.90
N ALA A 57 -19.65 -2.29 2.87
CA ALA A 57 -19.08 -1.49 1.80
C ALA A 57 -18.64 -0.12 2.30
N GLY A 58 -17.73 0.50 1.54
CA GLY A 58 -17.32 1.87 1.78
C GLY A 58 -15.90 2.01 2.33
N PRO A 59 -15.50 3.26 2.66
CA PRO A 59 -14.12 3.58 3.03
C PRO A 59 -13.59 2.79 4.23
N ALA A 60 -14.47 2.36 5.13
CA ALA A 60 -14.13 1.52 6.27
C ALA A 60 -13.55 0.17 5.84
N VAL A 61 -14.12 -0.46 4.80
CA VAL A 61 -13.64 -1.72 4.23
C VAL A 61 -12.25 -1.52 3.63
N SER A 62 -12.06 -0.49 2.80
CA SER A 62 -10.76 -0.15 2.21
C SER A 62 -9.67 0.04 3.26
N ARG A 63 -10.00 0.72 4.36
CA ARG A 63 -9.07 0.94 5.47
C ARG A 63 -8.73 -0.34 6.22
N ALA A 64 -9.73 -1.17 6.51
CA ALA A 64 -9.51 -2.45 7.19
C ALA A 64 -8.62 -3.38 6.36
N VAL A 65 -8.87 -3.47 5.05
CA VAL A 65 -8.06 -4.27 4.11
C VAL A 65 -6.62 -3.76 4.02
N TRP A 66 -6.42 -2.44 3.97
CA TRP A 66 -5.08 -1.85 3.98
C TRP A 66 -4.32 -2.20 5.26
N GLU A 67 -4.91 -1.97 6.42
CA GLU A 67 -4.27 -2.22 7.72
C GLU A 67 -3.94 -3.71 7.92
N ILE A 68 -4.85 -4.62 7.57
CA ILE A 68 -4.60 -6.06 7.73
C ILE A 68 -3.50 -6.55 6.79
N ALA A 69 -3.45 -6.04 5.54
CA ALA A 69 -2.42 -6.40 4.57
C ALA A 69 -1.03 -5.95 5.04
N ILE A 70 -0.90 -4.69 5.48
CA ILE A 70 0.36 -4.15 6.00
C ILE A 70 0.79 -4.88 7.27
N ARG A 71 -0.14 -5.16 8.18
CA ARG A 71 0.16 -5.89 9.42
C ARG A 71 0.59 -7.33 9.14
N SER A 72 -0.06 -8.01 8.20
CA SER A 72 0.32 -9.35 7.76
C SER A 72 1.76 -9.36 7.21
N TYR A 73 2.08 -8.43 6.31
CA TYR A 73 3.43 -8.32 5.74
C TYR A 73 4.50 -8.00 6.80
N ARG A 74 4.24 -7.06 7.71
CA ARG A 74 5.15 -6.76 8.82
C ARG A 74 5.36 -7.98 9.72
N ASN A 75 4.30 -8.70 10.06
CA ASN A 75 4.39 -9.91 10.87
C ASN A 75 5.26 -10.97 10.17
N PHE A 76 5.08 -11.16 8.87
CA PHE A 76 5.94 -12.06 8.07
C PHE A 76 7.41 -11.66 8.15
N LEU A 77 7.73 -10.39 7.90
CA LEU A 77 9.11 -9.88 7.96
C LEU A 77 9.73 -10.00 9.37
N CYS A 78 8.95 -9.74 10.42
CA CYS A 78 9.41 -9.90 11.80
C CYS A 78 9.68 -11.37 12.13
N ALA A 79 8.78 -12.28 11.75
CA ALA A 79 8.91 -13.71 12.01
C ALA A 79 10.13 -14.32 11.31
N GLN A 80 10.45 -13.86 10.10
CA GLN A 80 11.64 -14.29 9.35
C GLN A 80 12.95 -13.62 9.81
N GLY A 81 12.88 -12.72 10.79
CA GLY A 81 14.06 -11.97 11.27
C GLY A 81 14.60 -10.94 10.28
N PHE A 82 13.87 -10.62 9.21
CA PHE A 82 14.25 -9.60 8.22
C PHE A 82 14.09 -8.18 8.75
N LEU A 83 13.18 -7.99 9.70
CA LEU A 83 12.98 -6.70 10.37
C LEU A 83 13.75 -6.68 11.69
N ARG A 84 14.72 -5.76 11.79
CA ARG A 84 15.40 -5.41 13.04
C ARG A 84 15.13 -3.95 13.37
N VAL A 85 14.48 -3.71 14.50
CA VAL A 85 14.25 -2.37 15.04
C VAL A 85 15.32 -2.09 16.10
N ARG A 86 15.91 -0.88 16.08
CA ARG A 86 16.87 -0.42 17.10
C ARG A 86 16.43 0.94 17.62
N THR A 87 16.64 1.17 18.91
CA THR A 87 16.73 2.52 19.47
C THR A 87 18.17 3.01 19.34
N VAL A 88 18.37 4.33 19.31
CA VAL A 88 19.69 4.96 19.42
C VAL A 88 19.73 5.80 20.69
N SER A 89 20.84 5.78 21.41
CA SER A 89 21.09 6.72 22.51
C SER A 89 21.21 8.13 21.92
N PRO A 90 20.68 9.19 22.58
CA PRO A 90 20.80 10.57 22.11
C PRO A 90 22.25 10.98 21.76
N ASP A 91 23.23 10.42 22.48
CA ASP A 91 24.67 10.71 22.30
C ASP A 91 25.27 10.18 20.99
N GLN A 92 24.52 9.37 20.23
CA GLN A 92 24.96 8.80 18.95
C GLN A 92 24.28 9.45 17.74
N GLN A 93 23.50 10.51 17.94
CA GLN A 93 22.74 11.17 16.88
C GLN A 93 23.50 12.33 16.19
N THR A 94 24.67 12.71 16.73
CA THR A 94 25.51 13.81 16.22
C THR A 94 26.93 13.32 15.95
N ALA A 95 27.13 12.64 14.82
CA ALA A 95 28.45 12.38 14.24
C ALA A 95 28.31 12.24 12.72
#